data_AF-U6D7V9-F1
#
_entry.id   AF-U6D7V9-F1
#
_cell.length_a   1.000
_cell.length_b   1.000
_cell.length_c   1.000
_cell.angle_alpha   90.00
_cell.angle_beta   90.00
_cell.angle_gamma   90.00
#
_symmetry.space_group_name_H-M   'P 1'
#
loop_
_entity.id
_entity.type
_entity.pdbx_description
1 polymer ?
#
loop_
_entity_poly.entity_id
_entity_poly.type
_entity_poly.pdbx_seq_one_letter_code
_entity_poly.pdbx_strand_id
1 'polypeptide(L)'
;SLGLTLLIFYYSFAIVGMEFFCGILYPNCCNTSTVADAYRWLNHTVGNKTVVDEGYYYLNNFDNILNSFVTLFELTVVNNWYIIMEGVTSQTSHWSRLYFMTFYIVTMVVMTIIVAFILEAFVFRMNYSRKNQDSEVDSGITLEKEISKDELTAVLELYREGRGATSDMARLLKVLSQMERHEQNTVVFLGRRSRTKSDLSLKMYQEEIQEWYEEHARKQEQQEGPFGSSGRGPATQQFPGSRQRSQTVT
;
A
#
# COMPACT_ATOMS: atom_id res chain seq x y z
N SER A 1 -1.60 0.43 1.35
CA SER A 1 -1.38 -0.94 0.84
C SER A 1 -2.07 -1.01 -0.51
N LEU A 2 -1.32 -1.02 -1.62
CA LEU A 2 -1.91 -0.87 -2.97
C LEU A 2 -2.83 -2.03 -3.36
N GLY A 3 -2.51 -3.26 -2.90
CA GLY A 3 -3.39 -4.41 -3.08
C GLY A 3 -4.71 -4.24 -2.33
N LEU A 4 -4.70 -3.63 -1.14
CA LEU A 4 -5.92 -3.38 -0.38
C LEU A 4 -6.83 -2.36 -1.07
N THR A 5 -6.27 -1.30 -1.67
CA THR A 5 -7.07 -0.32 -2.41
C THR A 5 -7.74 -0.95 -3.62
N LEU A 6 -7.05 -1.83 -4.35
CA LEU A 6 -7.63 -2.60 -5.45
C LEU A 6 -8.77 -3.51 -4.95
N LEU A 7 -8.58 -4.21 -3.83
CA LEU A 7 -9.60 -5.06 -3.24
C LEU A 7 -10.87 -4.28 -2.84
N ILE A 8 -10.73 -3.07 -2.32
CA ILE A 8 -11.89 -2.21 -1.97
C ILE A 8 -12.68 -1.85 -3.23
N PHE A 9 -12.01 -1.48 -4.32
CA PHE A 9 -12.67 -1.22 -5.60
C PHE A 9 -13.41 -2.47 -6.11
N TYR A 10 -12.72 -3.62 -6.15
CA TYR A 10 -13.34 -4.87 -6.58
C TYR A 10 -14.54 -5.24 -5.72
N TYR A 11 -14.46 -5.05 -4.40
CA TYR A 11 -15.58 -5.31 -3.49
C TYR A 11 -16.80 -4.46 -3.83
N SER A 12 -16.64 -3.16 -4.06
CA SER A 12 -17.77 -2.28 -4.43
C SER A 12 -18.44 -2.70 -5.74
N PHE A 13 -17.66 -3.02 -6.78
CA PHE A 13 -18.18 -3.49 -8.05
C PHE A 13 -18.79 -4.90 -7.93
N ALA A 14 -18.20 -5.79 -7.14
CA ALA A 14 -18.73 -7.14 -6.94
C ALA A 14 -20.12 -7.12 -6.29
N ILE A 15 -20.33 -6.29 -5.27
CA ILE A 15 -21.65 -6.14 -4.63
C ILE A 15 -22.68 -5.63 -5.64
N VAL A 16 -22.36 -4.56 -6.37
CA VAL A 16 -23.25 -4.04 -7.43
C VAL A 16 -23.53 -5.11 -8.49
N GLY A 17 -22.50 -5.82 -8.94
CA GLY A 17 -22.62 -6.89 -9.93
C GLY A 17 -23.51 -8.03 -9.46
N MET A 18 -23.41 -8.46 -8.20
CA MET A 18 -24.29 -9.49 -7.65
C MET A 18 -25.75 -9.02 -7.60
N GLU A 19 -26.02 -7.80 -7.14
CA GLU A 19 -27.39 -7.30 -7.03
C GLU A 19 -28.10 -7.18 -8.39
N PHE A 20 -27.37 -6.81 -9.45
CA PHE A 20 -27.96 -6.62 -10.79
C PHE A 20 -27.84 -7.82 -11.72
N PHE A 21 -26.84 -8.69 -11.53
CA PHE A 21 -26.46 -9.76 -12.46
C PHE A 21 -26.40 -11.16 -11.83
N CYS A 22 -26.99 -11.35 -10.65
CA CYS A 22 -27.12 -12.69 -10.07
C CYS A 22 -28.07 -13.57 -10.91
N GLY A 23 -27.63 -14.79 -11.23
CA GLY A 23 -28.43 -15.83 -11.88
C GLY A 23 -28.71 -15.61 -13.37
N ILE A 24 -28.17 -14.57 -14.01
CA ILE A 24 -28.45 -14.27 -15.41
C ILE A 24 -27.59 -15.08 -16.40
N LEU A 25 -26.36 -15.47 -16.00
CA LEU A 25 -25.43 -16.23 -16.83
C LEU A 25 -25.52 -17.71 -16.45
N TYR A 26 -26.15 -18.50 -17.31
CA TYR A 26 -26.33 -19.95 -17.11
C TYR A 26 -25.92 -20.75 -18.37
N PRO A 27 -25.68 -22.06 -18.28
CA PRO A 27 -25.28 -22.85 -19.45
C PRO A 27 -26.30 -22.78 -20.60
N ASN A 28 -25.84 -22.61 -21.84
CA ASN A 28 -26.65 -22.39 -23.05
C ASN A 28 -27.51 -21.09 -23.06
N CYS A 29 -27.18 -20.08 -22.27
CA CYS A 29 -27.80 -18.75 -22.39
C CYS A 29 -27.23 -17.93 -23.57
N CYS A 30 -27.69 -16.68 -23.72
CA CYS A 30 -27.16 -15.71 -24.69
C CYS A 30 -27.22 -16.13 -26.18
N ASN A 31 -28.11 -17.04 -26.56
CA ASN A 31 -28.21 -17.59 -27.91
C ASN A 31 -28.61 -16.57 -29.00
N THR A 32 -29.26 -15.46 -28.62
CA THR A 32 -29.64 -14.36 -29.53
C THR A 32 -28.51 -13.36 -29.80
N SER A 33 -27.38 -13.50 -29.12
CA SER A 33 -26.25 -12.59 -29.20
C SER A 33 -25.13 -13.15 -30.09
N THR A 34 -24.19 -12.28 -30.49
CA THR A 34 -22.99 -12.69 -31.25
C THR A 34 -22.02 -13.53 -30.42
N VAL A 35 -22.27 -13.70 -29.12
CA VAL A 35 -21.41 -14.45 -28.19
C VAL A 35 -22.01 -15.80 -27.79
N ALA A 36 -23.06 -16.26 -28.47
CA ALA A 36 -23.73 -17.54 -28.21
C ALA A 36 -22.75 -18.73 -28.13
N ASP A 37 -21.75 -18.78 -29.01
CA ASP A 37 -20.75 -19.86 -29.05
C ASP A 37 -19.87 -19.92 -27.79
N ALA A 38 -19.75 -18.83 -27.05
CA ALA A 38 -18.98 -18.77 -25.79
C ALA A 38 -19.77 -19.28 -24.58
N TYR A 39 -21.11 -19.30 -24.66
CA TYR A 39 -21.99 -19.73 -23.55
C TYR A 39 -22.61 -21.11 -23.77
N ARG A 40 -22.26 -21.80 -24.86
CA ARG A 40 -22.77 -23.14 -25.18
C ARG A 40 -22.32 -24.21 -24.18
N TRP A 41 -23.19 -25.19 -24.01
CA TRP A 41 -23.01 -26.41 -23.24
C TRP A 41 -23.79 -27.54 -23.94
N LEU A 42 -23.15 -28.20 -24.90
CA LEU A 42 -23.82 -29.17 -25.78
C LEU A 42 -23.28 -30.57 -25.53
N ASN A 43 -24.19 -31.52 -25.33
CA ASN A 43 -23.84 -32.93 -25.25
C ASN A 43 -23.86 -33.54 -26.65
N HIS A 44 -22.68 -33.94 -27.16
CA HIS A 44 -22.55 -34.62 -28.42
C HIS A 44 -22.16 -36.09 -28.19
N THR A 45 -23.02 -37.02 -28.61
CA THR A 45 -22.76 -38.46 -28.51
C THR A 45 -22.21 -38.98 -29.82
N VAL A 46 -20.98 -39.51 -29.79
CA VAL A 46 -20.36 -40.19 -30.94
C VAL A 46 -20.09 -41.64 -30.55
N GLY A 47 -20.93 -42.55 -31.04
CA GLY A 47 -20.93 -43.95 -30.63
C GLY A 47 -21.32 -44.12 -29.16
N ASN A 48 -20.46 -44.74 -28.35
CA ASN A 48 -20.70 -45.00 -26.92
C ASN A 48 -20.13 -43.91 -25.98
N LYS A 49 -19.58 -42.82 -26.52
CA LYS A 49 -18.98 -41.74 -25.72
C LYS A 49 -19.78 -40.45 -25.88
N THR A 50 -20.16 -39.86 -24.75
CA THR A 50 -20.69 -38.49 -24.69
C THR A 50 -19.53 -37.53 -24.48
N VAL A 51 -19.30 -36.64 -25.43
CA VAL A 51 -18.34 -35.54 -25.31
C VAL A 51 -19.16 -34.26 -25.13
N VAL A 52 -18.78 -33.45 -24.14
CA VAL A 52 -19.43 -32.17 -23.89
C VAL A 52 -18.62 -31.07 -24.58
N ASP A 53 -19.29 -30.28 -25.42
CA ASP A 53 -18.73 -29.08 -26.06
C ASP A 53 -19.17 -27.86 -25.24
N GLU A 54 -18.23 -27.27 -24.51
CA GLU A 54 -18.47 -26.21 -23.52
C GLU A 54 -17.69 -24.94 -23.90
N GLY A 55 -18.36 -23.78 -23.85
CA GLY A 55 -17.72 -22.47 -24.04
C GLY A 55 -17.15 -21.84 -22.77
N TYR A 56 -17.44 -22.43 -21.59
CA TYR A 56 -16.96 -22.04 -20.25
C TYR A 56 -17.31 -20.63 -19.72
N TYR A 57 -17.71 -19.66 -20.56
CA TYR A 57 -17.98 -18.28 -20.10
C TYR A 57 -19.20 -18.15 -19.17
N TYR A 58 -20.07 -19.17 -19.09
CA TYR A 58 -21.15 -19.21 -18.09
C TYR A 58 -20.63 -19.37 -16.64
N LEU A 59 -19.37 -19.78 -16.45
CA LEU A 59 -18.74 -19.86 -15.14
C LEU A 59 -18.38 -18.48 -14.57
N ASN A 60 -18.23 -17.48 -15.44
CA ASN A 60 -17.95 -16.08 -15.08
C ASN A 60 -19.23 -15.34 -14.70
N ASN A 61 -19.87 -15.81 -13.63
CA ASN A 61 -21.13 -15.28 -13.10
C ASN A 61 -20.94 -14.40 -11.87
N PHE A 62 -22.00 -13.65 -11.55
CA PHE A 62 -22.12 -12.81 -10.36
C PHE A 62 -23.04 -13.44 -9.31
N ASP A 63 -23.08 -14.77 -9.21
CA ASP A 63 -23.99 -15.46 -8.29
C ASP A 63 -23.49 -15.42 -6.84
N ASN A 64 -22.16 -15.44 -6.69
CA ASN A 64 -21.49 -15.42 -5.39
C ASN A 64 -20.38 -14.37 -5.40
N ILE A 65 -20.01 -13.90 -4.22
CA ILE A 65 -18.95 -12.90 -4.07
C ILE A 65 -17.63 -13.41 -4.66
N LEU A 66 -17.27 -14.68 -4.43
CA LEU A 66 -16.04 -15.27 -4.94
C LEU A 66 -16.02 -15.35 -6.47
N ASN A 67 -17.11 -15.81 -7.09
CA ASN A 67 -17.23 -15.87 -8.55
C ASN A 67 -17.19 -14.46 -9.17
N SER A 68 -17.82 -13.49 -8.50
CA SER A 68 -17.76 -12.08 -8.90
C SER A 68 -16.34 -11.54 -8.85
N PHE A 69 -15.56 -11.88 -7.81
CA PHE A 69 -14.15 -11.49 -7.71
C PHE A 69 -13.30 -12.08 -8.84
N VAL A 70 -13.50 -13.37 -9.17
CA VAL A 70 -12.80 -14.01 -10.30
C VAL A 70 -13.19 -13.35 -11.62
N THR A 71 -14.49 -13.12 -11.84
CA THR A 71 -15.00 -12.45 -13.04
C THR A 71 -14.42 -11.03 -13.19
N LEU A 72 -14.38 -10.24 -12.12
CA LEU A 72 -13.77 -8.90 -12.13
C LEU A 72 -12.25 -8.93 -12.33
N PHE A 73 -11.58 -9.97 -11.83
CA PHE A 73 -10.17 -10.20 -12.10
C PHE A 73 -9.93 -10.46 -13.59
N GLU A 74 -10.72 -11.35 -14.22
CA GLU A 74 -10.64 -11.60 -15.66
C GLU A 74 -10.92 -10.34 -16.49
N LEU A 75 -11.93 -9.56 -16.10
CA LEU A 75 -12.24 -8.27 -16.75
C LEU A 75 -11.07 -7.27 -16.63
N THR A 76 -10.28 -7.35 -15.57
CA THR A 76 -9.12 -6.47 -15.37
C THR A 76 -7.92 -6.83 -16.24
N VAL A 77 -7.84 -8.09 -16.71
CA VAL A 77 -6.84 -8.49 -17.71
C VAL A 77 -7.18 -7.90 -19.08
N VAL A 78 -8.42 -7.43 -19.29
CA VAL A 78 -8.89 -6.77 -20.52
C VAL A 78 -8.90 -7.68 -21.75
N ASN A 79 -8.55 -8.96 -21.60
CA ASN A 79 -8.68 -9.93 -22.68
C ASN A 79 -10.12 -10.45 -22.75
N ASN A 80 -10.72 -10.42 -23.94
CA ASN A 80 -12.08 -10.94 -24.20
C ASN A 80 -13.19 -10.40 -23.27
N TRP A 81 -12.97 -9.26 -22.61
CA TRP A 81 -13.90 -8.67 -21.65
C TRP A 81 -15.28 -8.35 -22.25
N TYR A 82 -15.30 -8.03 -23.56
CA TYR A 82 -16.52 -7.76 -24.30
C TYR A 82 -17.45 -8.97 -24.40
N ILE A 83 -16.93 -10.21 -24.31
CA ILE A 83 -17.74 -11.43 -24.34
C ILE A 83 -18.65 -11.49 -23.11
N ILE A 84 -18.08 -11.20 -21.94
CA ILE A 84 -18.82 -11.14 -20.66
C ILE A 84 -19.83 -9.99 -20.69
N MET A 85 -19.42 -8.81 -21.18
CA MET A 85 -20.31 -7.67 -21.31
C MET A 85 -21.50 -7.99 -22.23
N GLU A 86 -21.26 -8.46 -23.46
CA GLU A 86 -22.33 -8.74 -24.41
C GLU A 86 -23.23 -9.88 -23.90
N GLY A 87 -22.68 -10.90 -23.24
CA GLY A 87 -23.44 -11.95 -22.58
C GLY A 87 -24.43 -11.39 -21.55
N VAL A 88 -23.94 -10.59 -20.61
CA VAL A 88 -24.79 -9.94 -19.59
C VAL A 88 -25.82 -9.01 -20.22
N THR A 89 -25.44 -8.23 -21.23
CA THR A 89 -26.38 -7.29 -21.88
C THR A 89 -27.47 -7.99 -22.68
N SER A 90 -27.20 -9.19 -23.20
CA SER A 90 -28.19 -10.00 -23.90
C SER A 90 -29.32 -10.49 -22.99
N GLN A 91 -29.03 -10.67 -21.69
CA GLN A 91 -29.99 -11.14 -20.69
C GLN A 91 -30.63 -9.99 -19.88
N THR A 92 -30.06 -8.79 -19.94
CA THR A 92 -30.50 -7.65 -19.13
C THR A 92 -30.96 -6.48 -20.00
N SER A 93 -30.21 -5.37 -20.01
CA SER A 93 -30.49 -4.17 -20.77
C SER A 93 -29.19 -3.54 -21.25
N HIS A 94 -29.23 -2.70 -22.29
CA HIS A 94 -28.05 -1.99 -22.77
C HIS A 94 -27.40 -1.09 -21.72
N TRP A 95 -28.11 -0.69 -20.66
CA TRP A 95 -27.56 0.05 -19.53
C TRP A 95 -26.47 -0.72 -18.78
N SER A 96 -26.46 -2.06 -18.81
CA SER A 96 -25.38 -2.85 -18.19
C SER A 96 -24.04 -2.66 -18.91
N ARG A 97 -24.01 -2.23 -20.19
CA ARG A 97 -22.75 -1.82 -20.85
C ARG A 97 -22.06 -0.68 -20.11
N LEU A 98 -22.83 0.25 -19.52
CA LEU A 98 -22.27 1.37 -18.76
C LEU A 98 -21.52 0.88 -17.51
N TYR A 99 -22.00 -0.18 -16.86
CA TYR A 99 -21.30 -0.80 -15.73
C TYR A 99 -19.92 -1.33 -16.14
N PHE A 100 -19.84 -2.12 -17.22
CA PHE A 100 -18.56 -2.66 -17.70
C PHE A 100 -17.60 -1.58 -18.22
N MET A 101 -18.11 -0.58 -18.95
CA MET A 101 -17.30 0.54 -19.42
C MET A 101 -16.74 1.38 -18.26
N THR A 102 -17.55 1.61 -17.23
CA THR A 102 -17.11 2.34 -16.03
C THR A 102 -16.05 1.54 -15.28
N PHE A 103 -16.27 0.24 -15.08
CA PHE A 103 -15.29 -0.65 -14.47
C PHE A 103 -13.96 -0.64 -15.24
N TYR A 104 -14.01 -0.71 -16.57
CA TYR A 104 -12.84 -0.68 -17.45
C TYR A 104 -12.01 0.60 -17.26
N ILE A 105 -12.64 1.77 -17.30
CA ILE A 105 -11.93 3.05 -17.14
C ILE A 105 -11.29 3.13 -15.75
N VAL A 106 -12.04 2.78 -14.70
CA VAL A 106 -11.54 2.83 -13.32
C VAL A 106 -10.38 1.85 -13.12
N THR A 107 -10.52 0.60 -13.56
CA THR A 107 -9.47 -0.43 -13.37
C THR A 107 -8.20 -0.09 -14.16
N MET A 108 -8.33 0.47 -15.37
CA MET A 108 -7.17 0.93 -16.14
C MET A 108 -6.40 2.05 -15.43
N VAL A 109 -7.10 3.05 -14.87
CA VAL A 109 -6.47 4.13 -14.11
C VAL A 109 -5.79 3.59 -12.84
N VAL A 110 -6.48 2.73 -12.09
CA VAL A 110 -5.92 2.15 -10.86
C VAL A 110 -4.70 1.29 -11.16
N MET A 111 -4.77 0.41 -12.17
CA MET A 111 -3.66 -0.46 -12.56
C MET A 111 -2.46 0.34 -13.06
N THR A 112 -2.67 1.38 -13.88
CA THR A 112 -1.57 2.24 -14.35
C THR A 112 -0.89 2.98 -13.20
N ILE A 113 -1.65 3.51 -12.23
CA ILE A 113 -1.08 4.15 -11.03
C ILE A 113 -0.26 3.15 -10.20
N ILE A 114 -0.80 1.95 -9.95
CA ILE A 114 -0.12 0.92 -9.17
C ILE A 114 1.18 0.49 -9.84
N VAL A 115 1.13 0.21 -11.15
CA VAL A 115 2.31 -0.21 -11.92
C VAL A 115 3.35 0.90 -11.95
N ALA A 116 2.95 2.15 -12.24
CA ALA A 116 3.85 3.29 -12.25
C ALA A 116 4.55 3.48 -10.90
N PHE A 117 3.81 3.43 -9.80
CA PHE A 117 4.36 3.56 -8.45
C PHE A 117 5.35 2.43 -8.11
N ILE A 118 5.02 1.18 -8.45
CA ILE A 118 5.91 0.03 -8.21
C ILE A 118 7.19 0.17 -9.03
N LEU A 119 7.08 0.56 -10.30
CA LEU A 119 8.24 0.76 -11.17
C LEU A 119 9.12 1.90 -10.68
N GLU A 120 8.54 3.03 -10.27
CA GLU A 120 9.29 4.16 -9.71
C GLU A 120 10.05 3.76 -8.44
N ALA A 121 9.39 3.05 -7.51
CA ALA A 121 10.02 2.54 -6.31
C ALA A 121 11.15 1.53 -6.61
N PHE A 122 10.95 0.65 -7.61
CA PHE A 122 11.94 -0.33 -8.03
C PHE A 122 13.15 0.33 -8.70
N VAL A 123 12.92 1.27 -9.62
CA VAL A 123 13.96 2.05 -10.30
C VAL A 123 14.75 2.89 -9.29
N PHE A 124 14.08 3.51 -8.32
CA PHE A 124 14.74 4.25 -7.24
C PHE A 124 15.64 3.33 -6.41
N ARG A 125 15.13 2.16 -5.98
CA ARG A 125 15.90 1.15 -5.24
C ARG A 125 17.12 0.66 -6.01
N MET A 126 16.96 0.36 -7.30
CA MET A 126 18.05 -0.11 -8.17
C MET A 126 19.13 0.96 -8.35
N ASN A 127 18.73 2.20 -8.63
CA ASN A 127 19.66 3.33 -8.77
C ASN A 127 20.37 3.65 -7.44
N TYR A 128 19.66 3.59 -6.32
CA TYR A 128 20.25 3.77 -4.99
C TYR A 128 21.25 2.65 -4.68
N SER A 129 20.90 1.39 -4.93
CA SER A 129 21.79 0.25 -4.69
C SER A 129 23.07 0.32 -5.51
N ARG A 130 23.01 0.83 -6.76
CA ARG A 130 24.19 1.04 -7.60
C ARG A 130 25.07 2.19 -7.10
N LYS A 131 24.49 3.26 -6.55
CA LYS A 131 25.23 4.39 -5.97
C LYS A 131 25.82 4.08 -4.59
N ASN A 132 25.25 3.11 -3.87
CA ASN A 132 25.67 2.71 -2.51
C ASN A 132 26.43 1.37 -2.46
N GLN A 133 27.06 0.95 -3.55
CA GLN A 133 27.82 -0.32 -3.62
C GLN A 133 28.99 -0.41 -2.62
N ASP A 134 29.41 0.70 -2.02
CA ASP A 134 30.50 0.75 -1.03
C ASP A 134 30.05 0.67 0.44
N SER A 135 28.76 0.53 0.74
CA SER A 135 28.28 0.43 2.12
C SER A 135 27.15 -0.59 2.25
N GLU A 136 27.48 -1.77 2.79
CA GLU A 136 26.61 -2.89 3.19
C GLU A 136 25.10 -2.57 3.16
N VAL A 137 24.44 -3.01 2.09
CA VAL A 137 23.04 -2.67 1.81
C VAL A 137 22.04 -3.39 2.75
N ASP A 138 22.47 -4.40 3.51
CA ASP A 138 21.58 -5.22 4.34
C ASP A 138 21.58 -4.89 5.85
N SER A 139 22.63 -4.23 6.34
CA SER A 139 22.65 -3.77 7.73
C SER A 139 21.66 -2.60 7.87
N GLY A 140 20.73 -2.70 8.82
CA GLY A 140 19.82 -1.61 9.19
C GLY A 140 20.56 -0.33 9.58
N ILE A 141 19.85 0.66 10.11
CA ILE A 141 20.53 1.88 10.59
C ILE A 141 21.22 1.51 11.91
N THR A 142 22.54 1.61 11.93
CA THR A 142 23.39 1.43 13.11
C THR A 142 23.72 2.80 13.70
N LEU A 143 23.61 2.91 15.02
CA LEU A 143 24.04 4.08 15.77
C LEU A 143 24.99 3.61 16.86
N GLU A 144 26.24 4.02 16.77
CA GLU A 144 27.21 3.83 17.83
C GLU A 144 27.21 5.07 18.71
N LYS A 145 27.03 4.88 20.01
CA LYS A 145 27.11 5.95 21.00
C LYS A 145 27.96 5.51 22.17
N GLU A 146 29.01 6.27 22.41
CA GLU A 146 29.86 6.14 23.58
C GLU A 146 29.24 6.90 24.76
N ILE A 147 29.24 6.27 25.94
CA ILE A 147 28.78 6.86 27.20
C ILE A 147 29.92 6.76 28.21
N SER A 148 30.21 7.87 28.88
CA SER A 148 31.24 7.94 29.93
C SER A 148 30.70 7.46 31.28
N LYS A 149 31.60 6.96 32.15
CA LYS A 149 31.32 6.61 33.54
C LYS A 149 30.70 7.79 34.30
N ASP A 150 31.17 9.01 34.03
CA ASP A 150 30.69 10.21 34.70
C ASP A 150 29.24 10.53 34.32
N GLU A 151 28.89 10.37 33.03
CA GLU A 151 27.52 10.55 32.53
C GLU A 151 26.57 9.52 33.14
N LEU A 152 27.02 8.26 33.23
CA LEU A 152 26.22 7.17 33.81
C LEU A 152 26.01 7.37 35.32
N THR A 153 27.00 7.93 36.00
CA THR A 153 26.93 8.27 37.43
C THR A 153 25.96 9.43 37.66
N ALA A 154 26.00 10.48 36.81
CA ALA A 154 25.05 11.59 36.87
C ALA A 154 23.60 11.11 36.65
N VAL A 155 23.36 10.19 35.71
CA VAL A 155 22.03 9.60 35.50
C VAL A 155 21.58 8.80 36.73
N LEU A 156 22.48 8.04 37.36
CA LEU A 156 22.15 7.27 38.56
C LEU A 156 21.73 8.17 39.72
N GLU A 157 22.40 9.31 39.92
CA GLU A 157 22.04 10.29 40.94
C GLU A 157 20.63 10.87 40.71
N LEU A 158 20.30 11.22 39.47
CA LEU A 158 18.95 11.67 39.11
C LEU A 158 17.87 10.63 39.42
N TYR A 159 18.12 9.35 39.12
CA TYR A 159 17.17 8.27 39.44
C TYR A 159 17.02 8.05 40.95
N ARG A 160 18.08 8.28 41.72
CA ARG A 160 18.08 8.17 43.19
C ARG A 160 17.26 9.28 43.84
N GLU A 161 17.41 10.50 43.36
CA GLU A 161 16.66 11.66 43.84
C GLU A 161 15.18 11.60 43.42
N GLY A 162 14.90 11.15 42.20
CA GLY A 162 13.55 11.06 41.65
C GLY A 162 12.69 9.87 42.11
N ARG A 163 13.17 9.03 43.06
CA ARG A 163 12.56 7.72 43.41
C ARG A 163 12.23 6.86 42.17
N GLY A 164 13.20 6.75 41.26
CA GLY A 164 13.07 5.89 40.07
C GLY A 164 12.85 4.42 40.44
N ALA A 165 12.37 3.62 39.47
CA ALA A 165 12.13 2.20 39.68
C ALA A 165 13.42 1.48 40.13
N THR A 166 13.31 0.64 41.16
CA THR A 166 14.47 -0.08 41.74
C THR A 166 15.18 -0.98 40.74
N SER A 167 14.44 -1.49 39.74
CA SER A 167 14.98 -2.29 38.63
C SER A 167 15.94 -1.50 37.74
N ASP A 168 15.65 -0.22 37.50
CA ASP A 168 16.44 0.60 36.57
C ASP A 168 17.75 1.01 37.21
N MET A 169 17.70 1.36 38.51
CA MET A 169 18.91 1.60 39.32
C MET A 169 19.80 0.36 39.39
N ALA A 170 19.22 -0.83 39.58
CA ALA A 170 19.99 -2.08 39.61
C ALA A 170 20.69 -2.37 38.28
N ARG A 171 20.07 -2.02 37.14
CA ARG A 171 20.68 -2.19 35.80
C ARG A 171 21.83 -1.20 35.58
N LEU A 172 21.67 0.06 35.97
CA LEU A 172 22.73 1.08 35.87
C LEU A 172 23.95 0.73 36.73
N LEU A 173 23.72 0.32 37.99
CA LEU A 173 24.77 -0.14 38.89
C LEU A 173 25.52 -1.37 38.34
N LYS A 174 24.82 -2.27 37.66
CA LYS A 174 25.45 -3.42 36.99
C LYS A 174 26.37 -3.01 35.85
N VAL A 175 26.01 -1.98 35.08
CA VAL A 175 26.87 -1.46 34.01
C VAL A 175 28.09 -0.76 34.60
N LEU A 176 27.91 0.08 35.63
CA LEU A 176 29.02 0.74 36.34
C LEU A 176 30.02 -0.26 36.94
N SER A 177 29.53 -1.35 37.55
CA SER A 177 30.41 -2.38 38.11
C SER A 177 31.17 -3.17 37.04
N GLN A 178 30.58 -3.36 35.85
CA GLN A 178 31.31 -3.95 34.72
C GLN A 178 32.38 -3.00 34.18
N MET A 179 32.09 -1.70 34.09
CA MET A 179 33.08 -0.69 33.69
C MET A 179 34.28 -0.66 34.65
N GLU A 180 34.01 -0.69 35.95
CA GLU A 180 35.04 -0.68 36.99
C GLU A 180 35.88 -1.97 36.99
N ARG A 181 35.25 -3.13 36.76
CA ARG A 181 35.95 -4.42 36.67
C ARG A 181 36.90 -4.50 35.46
N HIS A 182 36.58 -3.80 34.38
CA HIS A 182 37.36 -3.80 33.15
C HIS A 182 38.30 -2.59 33.04
N GLU A 183 38.39 -1.74 34.07
CA GLU A 183 39.16 -0.48 34.07
C GLU A 183 38.82 0.43 32.88
N GLN A 184 37.55 0.42 32.44
CA GLN A 184 37.06 1.22 31.33
C GLN A 184 36.30 2.45 31.83
N ASN A 185 36.69 3.64 31.35
CA ASN A 185 35.97 4.88 31.63
C ASN A 185 34.81 5.14 30.66
N THR A 186 34.73 4.41 29.55
CA THR A 186 33.68 4.58 28.55
C THR A 186 33.16 3.22 28.07
N VAL A 187 31.88 3.18 27.70
CA VAL A 187 31.23 2.01 27.08
C VAL A 187 30.57 2.44 25.79
N VAL A 188 30.78 1.67 24.74
CA VAL A 188 30.14 1.88 23.43
C VAL A 188 28.87 1.04 23.35
N PHE A 189 27.74 1.71 23.12
CA PHE A 189 26.47 1.08 22.81
C PHE A 189 26.22 1.12 21.32
N LEU A 190 25.80 -0.02 20.76
CA LEU A 190 25.46 -0.15 19.35
C LEU A 190 23.95 -0.38 19.20
N GLY A 191 23.24 0.69 18.88
CA GLY A 191 21.82 0.65 18.52
C GLY A 191 21.64 0.18 17.09
N ARG A 192 20.69 -0.72 16.85
CA ARG A 192 20.30 -1.16 15.50
C ARG A 192 18.80 -1.02 15.32
N ARG A 193 18.38 -0.43 14.20
CA ARG A 193 16.96 -0.43 13.79
C ARG A 193 16.80 -0.81 12.32
N SER A 194 15.68 -1.48 12.01
CA SER A 194 15.29 -1.72 10.62
C SER A 194 14.87 -0.43 9.93
N ARG A 195 15.07 -0.37 8.61
CA ARG A 195 14.64 0.78 7.79
C ARG A 195 13.13 0.74 7.61
N THR A 196 12.48 1.88 7.76
CA THR A 196 11.04 2.04 7.55
C THR A 196 10.76 2.71 6.20
N LYS A 197 9.48 2.81 5.82
CA LYS A 197 9.07 3.55 4.62
C LYS A 197 9.41 5.05 4.71
N SER A 198 9.35 5.63 5.91
CA SER A 198 9.66 7.04 6.13
C SER A 198 11.15 7.34 5.93
N ASP A 199 12.04 6.41 6.28
CA ASP A 199 13.48 6.56 6.01
C ASP A 199 13.78 6.62 4.51
N LEU A 200 13.04 5.83 3.71
CA LEU A 200 13.16 5.84 2.26
C LEU A 200 12.61 7.14 1.67
N SER A 201 11.43 7.60 2.13
CA SER A 201 10.87 8.86 1.66
C SER A 201 11.75 10.06 2.04
N LEU A 202 12.33 10.08 3.24
CA LEU A 202 13.23 11.15 3.66
C LEU A 202 14.43 11.28 2.70
N LYS A 203 14.96 10.15 2.20
CA LYS A 203 16.02 10.13 1.20
C LYS A 203 15.55 10.50 -0.21
N MET A 204 14.34 10.09 -0.61
CA MET A 204 13.77 10.45 -1.91
C MET A 204 13.57 11.97 -2.04
N TYR A 205 13.13 12.63 -0.97
CA TYR A 205 12.78 14.06 -0.98
C TYR A 205 13.81 14.95 -0.28
N GLN A 206 15.06 14.47 -0.11
CA GLN A 206 16.08 15.19 0.68
C GLN A 206 16.30 16.64 0.21
N GLU A 207 16.20 16.89 -1.09
CA GLU A 207 16.40 18.22 -1.69
C GLU A 207 15.23 19.18 -1.43
N GLU A 208 14.01 18.66 -1.24
CA GLU A 208 12.78 19.46 -1.04
C GLU A 208 12.45 19.68 0.45
N ILE A 209 12.94 18.81 1.33
CA ILE A 209 12.61 18.83 2.77
C ILE A 209 12.98 20.17 3.44
N GLN A 210 14.08 20.79 3.03
CA GLN A 210 14.52 22.06 3.59
C GLN A 210 13.53 23.19 3.27
N GLU A 211 13.07 23.26 2.02
CA GLU A 211 12.06 24.23 1.59
C GLU A 211 10.74 24.04 2.35
N TRP A 212 10.35 22.79 2.60
CA TRP A 212 9.15 22.48 3.39
C TRP A 212 9.26 22.98 4.83
N TYR A 213 10.43 22.86 5.46
CA TYR A 213 10.65 23.39 6.82
C TYR A 213 10.56 24.92 6.85
N GLU A 214 11.13 25.61 5.86
CA GLU A 214 11.09 27.06 5.75
C GLU A 214 9.67 27.58 5.47
N GLU A 215 8.90 26.90 4.62
CA GLU A 215 7.48 27.22 4.39
C GLU A 215 6.64 26.98 5.66
N HIS A 216 6.89 25.88 6.38
CA HIS A 216 6.17 25.58 7.62
C HIS A 216 6.48 26.60 8.72
N ALA A 217 7.74 27.00 8.88
CA ALA A 217 8.15 28.05 9.83
C ALA A 217 7.44 29.37 9.53
N ARG A 218 7.42 29.81 8.26
CA ARG A 218 6.71 31.03 7.85
C ARG A 218 5.20 30.96 8.13
N LYS A 219 4.57 29.80 7.93
CA LYS A 219 3.14 29.60 8.25
C LYS A 219 2.86 29.64 9.75
N GLN A 220 3.75 29.08 10.57
CA GLN A 220 3.64 29.16 12.03
C GLN A 220 3.77 30.60 12.52
N GLU A 221 4.74 31.35 12.02
CA GLU A 221 4.92 32.76 12.35
C GLU A 221 3.70 33.62 11.97
N GLN A 222 3.06 33.33 10.82
CA GLN A 222 1.82 33.99 10.42
C GLN A 222 0.62 33.65 11.31
N GLN A 223 0.55 32.43 11.85
CA GLN A 223 -0.49 32.02 12.80
C GLN A 223 -0.27 32.58 14.22
N GLU A 224 0.98 32.76 14.62
CA GLU A 224 1.35 33.33 15.93
C GLU A 224 1.44 34.87 15.93
N GLY A 225 1.22 35.53 14.79
CA GLY A 225 1.11 36.98 14.67
C GLY A 225 -0.06 37.58 15.49
N PRO A 226 -0.09 38.91 15.71
CA PRO A 226 -0.84 39.57 16.80
C PRO A 226 -2.37 39.41 16.79
N PHE A 227 -2.94 38.77 15.77
CA PHE A 227 -4.38 38.56 15.59
C PHE A 227 -4.84 37.10 15.72
N GLY A 228 -3.95 36.16 16.07
CA GLY A 228 -4.24 34.72 16.13
C GLY A 228 -4.79 34.17 17.46
N SER A 229 -4.99 35.00 18.50
CA SER A 229 -5.46 34.53 19.80
C SER A 229 -6.99 34.46 19.90
N SER A 230 -7.63 33.63 19.08
CA SER A 230 -9.00 33.18 19.35
C SER A 230 -9.29 31.85 18.67
N GLY A 231 -9.27 30.77 19.46
CA GLY A 231 -9.81 29.47 19.06
C GLY A 231 -8.78 28.34 19.00
N ARG A 232 -8.31 27.90 20.17
CA ARG A 232 -7.44 26.71 20.29
C ARG A 232 -8.30 25.44 20.14
N GLY A 233 -8.29 24.83 18.97
CA GLY A 233 -8.71 23.44 18.74
C GLY A 233 -7.49 22.57 18.41
N PRO A 234 -7.44 21.28 18.80
CA PRO A 234 -6.25 20.46 18.65
C PRO A 234 -5.99 20.16 17.16
N ALA A 235 -4.90 20.72 16.62
CA ALA A 235 -4.45 20.42 15.25
C ALA A 235 -3.91 18.99 15.20
N THR A 236 -4.63 18.12 14.49
CA THR A 236 -4.18 16.78 14.15
C THR A 236 -3.03 16.90 13.14
N GLN A 237 -1.91 16.21 13.35
CA GLN A 237 -0.82 16.12 12.38
C GLN A 237 -1.35 15.54 11.07
N GLN A 238 -1.61 16.40 10.09
CA GLN A 238 -2.02 16.00 8.76
C GLN A 238 -0.78 15.95 7.88
N PHE A 239 -0.26 14.74 7.66
CA PHE A 239 0.76 14.51 6.64
C PHE A 239 0.21 14.97 5.28
N PRO A 240 0.97 15.72 4.47
CA PRO A 240 0.47 16.16 3.17
C PRO A 240 0.32 14.95 2.25
N GLY A 241 -0.93 14.59 1.97
CA GLY A 241 -1.28 13.72 0.87
C GLY A 241 -0.92 14.38 -0.46
N SER A 242 -0.22 13.61 -1.30
CA SER A 242 -0.16 13.74 -2.77
C SER A 242 -0.20 15.17 -3.32
N ARG A 243 0.93 15.88 -3.31
CA ARG A 243 1.12 17.06 -4.16
C ARG A 243 1.88 16.66 -5.43
N GLN A 244 1.35 17.05 -6.59
CA GLN A 244 1.93 16.79 -7.90
C GLN A 244 3.33 17.40 -8.01
N ARG A 245 4.26 16.58 -8.48
CA ARG A 245 5.63 16.90 -8.86
C ARG A 245 5.67 18.17 -9.73
N SER A 246 6.28 19.24 -9.22
CA SER A 246 6.62 20.41 -10.03
C SER A 246 7.66 19.98 -11.07
N GLN A 247 7.29 20.05 -12.35
CA GLN A 247 8.23 19.81 -13.45
C GLN A 247 9.22 20.99 -13.50
N THR A 248 10.51 20.69 -13.39
CA THR A 248 11.58 21.63 -13.71
C THR A 248 11.55 21.89 -15.21
N VAL A 249 11.14 23.09 -15.59
CA VAL A 249 11.24 23.60 -16.97
C VAL A 249 12.72 23.83 -17.29
N THR A 250 13.15 23.34 -18.45
CA THR A 250 14.48 23.57 -19.03
C THR A 250 14.55 24.95 -19.67
#